data_AF-A0A355V0U1-F1
#
_entry.id   AF-A0A355V0U1-F1
#
_cell.length_a   1.000
_cell.length_b   1.000
_cell.length_c   1.000
_cell.angle_alpha   90.00
_cell.angle_beta   90.00
_cell.angle_gamma   90.00
#
_symmetry.space_group_name_H-M   'P 1'
#
loop_
_entity.id
_entity.type
_entity.pdbx_description
1 polymer ?
#
loop_
_entity_poly.entity_id
_entity_poly.type
_entity_poly.pdbx_seq_one_letter_code
_entity_poly.pdbx_strand_id
1 'polypeptide(L)'
;MDVIKEKLKLLPDNPGVYIMQDKYGNVIYVGKARVLKNRVRQYFHNSPKPEKVMKMVENIADFNYIITDSEIDALALENNLIKKYKPKYNILLKDDKTYPYI
;
A
#
# COMPACT_ATOMS: atom_id res chain seq x y z
N MET A 1 13.26 -12.83 -4.05
CA MET A 1 13.38 -11.40 -3.66
C MET A 1 13.54 -10.47 -4.86
N ASP A 2 13.91 -10.98 -6.04
CA ASP A 2 14.24 -10.14 -7.21
C ASP A 2 13.00 -9.56 -7.91
N VAL A 3 11.88 -10.27 -7.91
CA VAL A 3 10.65 -9.83 -8.60
C VAL A 3 10.08 -8.52 -8.01
N ILE A 4 10.02 -8.40 -6.68
CA ILE A 4 9.53 -7.16 -6.03
C ILE A 4 10.46 -5.99 -6.37
N LYS A 5 11.79 -6.19 -6.33
CA LYS A 5 12.77 -5.15 -6.64
C LYS A 5 12.61 -4.63 -8.07
N GLU A 6 12.35 -5.51 -9.04
CA GLU A 6 12.08 -5.09 -10.42
C GLU A 6 10.74 -4.35 -10.53
N LYS A 7 9.66 -4.84 -9.88
CA LYS A 7 8.37 -4.13 -9.85
C LYS A 7 8.48 -2.73 -9.23
N LEU A 8 9.32 -2.54 -8.22
CA LEU A 8 9.57 -1.22 -7.61
C LEU A 8 10.21 -0.22 -8.58
N LYS A 9 10.94 -0.67 -9.60
CA LYS A 9 11.51 0.21 -10.63
C LYS A 9 10.46 0.73 -11.60
N LEU A 10 9.39 -0.05 -11.83
CA LEU A 10 8.31 0.27 -12.76
C LEU A 10 7.22 1.17 -12.14
N LEU A 11 7.33 1.50 -10.86
CA LEU A 11 6.34 2.33 -10.18
C LEU A 11 6.28 3.74 -10.78
N PRO A 12 5.06 4.23 -11.11
CA PRO A 12 4.87 5.53 -11.72
C PRO A 12 4.97 6.67 -10.70
N ASP A 13 5.24 7.87 -11.21
CA ASP A 13 5.23 9.12 -10.47
C ASP A 13 3.84 9.79 -10.46
N ASN A 14 2.78 8.98 -10.42
CA ASN A 14 1.37 9.40 -10.47
C ASN A 14 0.64 9.13 -9.14
N PRO A 15 -0.50 9.83 -8.90
CA PRO A 15 -1.41 9.45 -7.83
C PRO A 15 -2.10 8.12 -8.16
N GLY A 16 -2.54 7.44 -7.11
CA GLY A 16 -3.24 6.18 -7.26
C GLY A 16 -3.36 5.37 -5.97
N VAL A 17 -3.80 4.13 -6.12
CA VAL A 17 -4.00 3.19 -5.03
C VAL A 17 -3.05 2.01 -5.20
N TYR A 18 -2.39 1.60 -4.12
CA TYR A 18 -1.57 0.38 -4.06
C TYR A 18 -2.26 -0.68 -3.21
N ILE A 19 -2.04 -1.93 -3.59
CA ILE A 19 -2.68 -3.12 -3.02
C ILE A 19 -1.57 -4.11 -2.68
N MET A 20 -1.42 -4.42 -1.40
CA MET A 20 -0.43 -5.37 -0.91
C MET A 20 -1.06 -6.75 -0.76
N GLN A 21 -0.34 -7.78 -1.19
CA GLN A 21 -0.80 -9.17 -1.17
C GLN A 21 0.16 -10.07 -0.41
N ASP A 22 -0.39 -11.09 0.25
CA ASP A 22 0.42 -12.16 0.86
C ASP A 22 0.84 -13.22 -0.17
N LYS A 23 1.60 -14.22 0.29
CA LYS A 23 2.09 -15.32 -0.54
C LYS A 23 1.00 -16.22 -1.13
N TYR A 24 -0.22 -16.10 -0.65
CA TYR A 24 -1.39 -16.83 -1.15
C TYR A 24 -2.23 -15.95 -2.10
N GLY A 25 -1.81 -14.71 -2.37
CA GLY A 25 -2.51 -13.76 -3.21
C GLY A 25 -3.63 -12.99 -2.51
N ASN A 26 -3.81 -13.16 -1.19
CA ASN A 26 -4.84 -12.44 -0.46
C ASN A 26 -4.47 -10.97 -0.30
N VAL A 27 -5.44 -10.07 -0.48
CA VAL A 27 -5.24 -8.64 -0.23
C VAL A 27 -5.16 -8.39 1.28
N ILE A 28 -3.97 -7.98 1.74
CA ILE A 28 -3.70 -7.77 3.16
C ILE A 28 -3.71 -6.29 3.55
N TYR A 29 -3.46 -5.39 2.59
CA TYR A 29 -3.51 -3.94 2.80
C TYR A 29 -3.82 -3.19 1.49
N VAL A 30 -4.54 -2.09 1.60
CA VAL A 30 -4.81 -1.13 0.51
C VAL A 30 -4.52 0.27 1.03
N GLY A 31 -3.84 1.09 0.23
CA GLY A 31 -3.60 2.49 0.57
C GLY A 31 -3.51 3.39 -0.65
N LYS A 32 -3.79 4.68 -0.50
CA LYS A 32 -3.59 5.69 -1.54
C LYS A 32 -2.22 6.38 -1.47
N ALA A 33 -1.79 6.94 -2.59
CA ALA A 33 -0.59 7.74 -2.71
C ALA A 33 -0.81 8.94 -3.65
N ARG A 34 -0.17 10.08 -3.35
CA ARG A 34 0.02 11.18 -4.32
C ARG A 34 1.04 10.81 -5.39
N VAL A 35 2.05 10.04 -4.98
CA VAL A 35 3.11 9.51 -5.84
C VAL A 35 3.34 8.05 -5.44
N LEU A 36 2.87 7.11 -6.27
CA LEU A 36 2.94 5.67 -6.00
C LEU A 36 4.38 5.20 -5.74
N LYS A 37 5.33 5.64 -6.57
CA LYS A 37 6.76 5.32 -6.42
C LYS A 37 7.31 5.64 -5.05
N ASN A 38 7.08 6.84 -4.54
CA ASN A 38 7.59 7.27 -3.24
C ASN A 38 6.95 6.47 -2.11
N ARG A 39 5.62 6.30 -2.16
CA ARG A 39 4.87 5.66 -1.08
C ARG A 39 5.17 4.18 -0.96
N VAL A 40 5.18 3.45 -2.08
CA VAL A 40 5.39 2.00 -2.07
C VAL A 40 6.83 1.66 -1.70
N ARG A 41 7.83 2.40 -2.21
CA ARG A 41 9.25 2.17 -1.88
C ARG A 41 9.56 2.36 -0.39
N GLN A 42 8.85 3.26 0.30
CA GLN A 42 9.04 3.51 1.72
C GLN A 42 8.88 2.25 2.58
N TYR A 43 8.02 1.32 2.18
CA TYR A 43 7.82 0.05 2.89
C TYR A 43 9.05 -0.86 2.83
N PHE A 44 9.81 -0.82 1.73
CA PHE A 44 10.94 -1.72 1.47
C PHE A 44 12.31 -1.09 1.76
N HIS A 45 12.36 0.21 2.11
CA HIS A 45 13.59 0.85 2.58
C HIS A 45 13.88 0.49 4.04
N ASN A 46 15.16 0.48 4.43
CA ASN A 46 15.58 0.12 5.79
C ASN A 46 15.46 1.29 6.80
N SER A 47 14.33 2.02 6.76
CA SER A 47 14.02 3.09 7.71
C SER A 47 13.25 2.57 8.93
N PRO A 48 13.40 3.19 10.11
CA PRO A 48 12.55 2.89 11.27
C PRO A 48 11.06 2.99 10.92
N LYS A 49 10.29 1.99 11.34
CA LYS A 49 8.83 1.90 11.12
C LYS A 49 8.16 1.45 12.41
N PRO A 50 6.89 1.82 12.64
CA PRO A 50 6.11 1.23 13.72
C PRO A 50 6.04 -0.29 13.59
N GLU A 51 6.06 -1.00 14.72
CA GLU A 51 6.07 -2.48 14.75
C GLU A 51 4.92 -3.09 13.93
N LYS A 52 3.71 -2.52 14.03
CA LYS A 52 2.54 -2.96 13.24
C LYS A 52 2.77 -2.87 11.74
N VAL A 53 3.47 -1.84 11.27
CA VAL A 53 3.83 -1.66 9.85
C VAL A 53 4.90 -2.65 9.45
N MET A 54 5.92 -2.89 10.29
CA MET A 54 6.93 -3.92 10.01
C MET A 54 6.29 -5.29 9.88
N LYS A 55 5.36 -5.63 10.78
CA LYS A 55 4.59 -6.89 10.73
C LYS A 55 3.77 -7.03 9.45
N MET A 56 3.20 -5.94 8.95
CA MET A 56 2.52 -5.94 7.65
C MET A 56 3.53 -6.21 6.52
N VAL A 57 4.65 -5.49 6.50
CA VAL A 57 5.68 -5.61 5.46
C VAL A 57 6.26 -7.01 5.37
N GLU A 58 6.49 -7.67 6.51
CA GLU A 58 6.92 -9.07 6.59
C GLU A 58 5.97 -10.05 5.88
N ASN A 59 4.68 -9.71 5.80
CA ASN A 59 3.66 -10.54 5.16
C ASN A 59 3.40 -10.17 3.70
N ILE A 60 4.07 -9.16 3.15
CA ILE A 60 3.93 -8.78 1.74
C ILE A 60 4.76 -9.75 0.89
N ALA A 61 4.09 -10.46 -0.02
CA ALA A 61 4.75 -11.28 -1.03
C ALA A 61 4.63 -10.67 -2.44
N ASP A 62 3.61 -9.84 -2.69
CA ASP A 62 3.50 -9.06 -3.92
C ASP A 62 2.69 -7.76 -3.70
N PHE A 63 2.71 -6.86 -4.68
CA PHE A 63 1.86 -5.69 -4.71
C PHE A 63 1.37 -5.35 -6.12
N ASN A 64 0.20 -4.72 -6.21
CA ASN A 64 -0.35 -4.13 -7.42
C ASN A 64 -0.66 -2.64 -7.20
N TYR A 65 -0.88 -1.90 -8.28
CA TYR A 65 -1.29 -0.50 -8.20
C TYR A 65 -2.27 -0.15 -9.33
N ILE A 66 -3.05 0.89 -9.10
CA ILE A 66 -3.96 1.50 -10.05
C ILE A 66 -3.67 2.99 -10.06
N ILE A 67 -3.31 3.52 -11.23
CA ILE A 67 -3.11 4.96 -11.44
C ILE A 67 -4.47 5.64 -11.48
N THR A 68 -4.57 6.82 -10.89
CA THR A 68 -5.76 7.68 -10.97
C THR A 68 -5.38 9.05 -11.50
N ASP A 69 -6.37 9.81 -11.97
CA ASP A 69 -6.14 11.16 -12.52
C ASP A 69 -5.98 12.20 -11.42
N SER A 70 -6.57 11.96 -10.25
CA SER A 70 -6.48 12.85 -9.09
C SER A 70 -6.34 12.10 -7.76
N GLU A 71 -6.01 12.85 -6.70
CA GLU A 71 -6.00 12.35 -5.32
C GLU A 71 -7.40 12.03 -4.80
N ILE A 72 -8.42 12.73 -5.30
CA ILE A 72 -9.82 12.52 -4.92
C ILE A 72 -10.29 11.18 -5.47
N ASP A 73 -9.94 10.87 -6.72
CA ASP A 73 -10.22 9.57 -7.33
C ASP A 73 -9.49 8.44 -6.60
N ALA A 74 -8.22 8.66 -6.21
CA ALA A 74 -7.46 7.71 -5.41
C ALA A 74 -8.14 7.43 -4.07
N LEU A 75 -8.67 8.46 -3.40
CA LEU A 75 -9.40 8.33 -2.14
C LEU A 75 -10.72 7.56 -2.32
N ALA A 76 -11.49 7.87 -3.37
CA ALA A 76 -12.74 7.16 -3.65
C ALA A 76 -12.48 5.68 -3.95
N LEU A 77 -11.48 5.40 -4.80
CA LEU A 77 -11.08 4.06 -5.18
C LEU A 77 -10.54 3.25 -3.98
N GLU A 78 -9.67 3.85 -3.16
CA GLU A 78 -9.15 3.23 -1.94
C GLU A 78 -10.30 2.78 -1.03
N ASN A 79 -11.25 3.67 -0.75
CA ASN A 79 -12.41 3.36 0.08
C ASN A 79 -13.23 2.20 -0.50
N ASN A 80 -13.44 2.17 -1.81
CA ASN A 80 -14.16 1.08 -2.46
C ASN A 80 -13.41 -0.26 -2.35
N LEU A 81 -12.08 -0.24 -2.52
CA LEU A 81 -11.25 -1.44 -2.43
C LEU A 81 -11.13 -1.95 -0.98
N ILE A 82 -11.01 -1.06 0.01
CA ILE A 82 -11.03 -1.43 1.43
C ILE A 82 -12.37 -2.06 1.79
N LYS A 83 -13.50 -1.50 1.34
CA LYS A 83 -14.84 -2.07 1.57
C LYS A 83 -15.00 -3.43 0.90
N LYS A 84 -14.47 -3.59 -0.32
CA LYS A 84 -14.53 -4.83 -1.11
C LYS A 84 -13.70 -5.95 -0.47
N TYR A 85 -12.44 -5.69 -0.15
CA TYR A 85 -11.50 -6.73 0.30
C TYR A 85 -11.43 -6.89 1.81
N LYS A 86 -11.87 -5.89 2.59
CA LYS A 86 -11.76 -5.81 4.05
C LYS A 86 -10.38 -6.26 4.56
N PRO A 87 -9.28 -5.65 4.09
CA PRO A 87 -7.94 -6.19 4.33
C PRO A 87 -7.59 -6.15 5.82
N LYS A 88 -6.96 -7.23 6.31
CA LYS A 88 -6.61 -7.40 7.73
C LYS A 88 -5.87 -6.19 8.30
N TYR A 89 -4.84 -5.70 7.61
CA TYR A 89 -4.02 -4.61 8.14
C TYR A 89 -4.69 -3.24 8.03
N ASN A 90 -5.65 -3.02 7.13
CA ASN A 90 -6.43 -1.77 7.14
C ASN A 90 -7.29 -1.63 8.40
N ILE A 91 -7.74 -2.75 8.98
CA ILE A 91 -8.49 -2.77 10.24
C ILE A 91 -7.53 -2.56 11.41
N LEU A 92 -6.46 -3.36 11.50
CA LEU A 92 -5.50 -3.33 12.60
C LEU A 92 -4.73 -1.99 12.71
N LEU A 93 -4.53 -1.30 11.59
CA LEU A 93 -3.84 -0.02 11.55
C LEU A 93 -4.80 1.17 11.74
N LYS A 94 -6.12 0.95 11.77
CA LYS A 94 -7.12 2.02 11.93
C LYS A 94 -7.17 2.58 13.35
N ASP A 95 -6.87 1.77 14.37
CA ASP A 95 -7.07 2.11 15.78
C ASP A 95 -6.00 3.04 16.38
N ASP A 96 -4.83 3.20 15.73
CA ASP A 96 -3.65 3.87 16.33
C ASP A 96 -3.43 5.33 15.94
N LYS A 97 -4.52 6.05 15.65
CA LYS A 97 -4.54 7.48 15.25
C LYS A 97 -4.18 7.71 13.79
N THR A 98 -4.98 8.61 13.20
CA THR A 98 -4.63 9.57 12.16
C THR A 98 -3.71 9.01 11.08
N TYR A 99 -4.24 8.64 9.92
CA TYR A 99 -3.43 8.52 8.70
C TYR A 99 -2.60 9.80 8.56
N PRO A 100 -1.31 9.83 8.96
CA PRO A 100 -0.56 11.05 8.95
C PRO A 100 0.06 11.11 7.55
N TYR A 101 -0.26 12.20 6.86
CA TYR A 101 0.32 12.65 5.60
C TYR A 101 -0.12 11.92 4.34
N ILE A 102 -0.76 12.69 3.44
CA ILE A 102 -0.06 13.21 2.26
C ILE A 102 -0.49 14.66 2.00
#